data_AF-A0A959I398-F1
#
_entry.id   AF-A0A959I398-F1
#
_cell.length_a   1.000
_cell.length_b   1.000
_cell.length_c   1.000
_cell.angle_alpha   90.00
_cell.angle_beta   90.00
_cell.angle_gamma   90.00
#
_symmetry.space_group_name_H-M   'P 1'
#
loop_
_entity.id
_entity.type
_entity.pdbx_description
1 polymer ?
#
loop_
_entity_poly.entity_id
_entity_poly.type
_entity_poly.pdbx_seq_one_letter_code
_entity_poly.pdbx_strand_id
1 'polypeptide(L)'
;MERFEIKNPAADLGSLGIRRVKNAYWNLSPEALMEETLKREQGVLAHCGALAIETGEFTGRSPMDRFIVKDENTAGSVDWGPINKPIDPQYFQQLYQKVTSYFQGKDVFIRDAYACADENYRMNIRLVSEFPWSNLFAYNMFLRPGEEELLNFTPDWSILCAPGFHAGSEEDGTRQHNFAIINFTKKQIIIGGTGYTGEIKKGIFSVLNYVLPKERGVLAMHCSANVGKDGDTAIFFGLSGTGKTTLSADPDRPLIGDDEHG
;
A
#
# COMPACT_ATOMS: atom_id res chain seq x y z
N MET A 1 -20.99 -11.50 14.33
CA MET A 1 -19.79 -10.92 14.97
C MET A 1 -19.98 -9.41 14.94
N GLU A 2 -19.89 -8.73 16.07
CA GLU A 2 -20.01 -7.27 16.10
C GLU A 2 -18.92 -6.66 15.23
N ARG A 3 -19.30 -5.79 14.29
CA ARG A 3 -18.37 -5.02 13.47
C ARG A 3 -17.75 -3.95 14.36
N PHE A 4 -16.68 -4.29 15.06
CA PHE A 4 -15.95 -3.30 15.85
C PHE A 4 -15.12 -2.45 14.89
N GLU A 5 -15.59 -1.23 14.65
CA GLU A 5 -14.85 -0.20 13.91
C GLU A 5 -14.12 0.68 14.92
N ILE A 6 -12.80 0.72 14.81
CA ILE A 6 -11.96 1.58 15.64
C ILE A 6 -11.21 2.57 14.76
N LYS A 7 -11.24 3.84 15.16
CA LYS A 7 -10.48 4.90 14.53
C LYS A 7 -10.16 5.98 15.54
N ASN A 8 -9.18 6.81 15.22
CA ASN A 8 -9.02 8.07 15.89
C ASN A 8 -10.32 8.90 15.77
N PRO A 9 -10.93 9.36 16.88
CA PRO A 9 -12.15 10.16 16.84
C PRO A 9 -12.02 11.41 15.96
N ALA A 10 -10.84 12.01 15.92
CA ALA A 10 -10.50 13.17 15.10
C ALA A 10 -10.16 12.82 13.63
N ALA A 11 -10.04 11.54 13.27
CA ALA A 11 -9.77 11.15 11.89
C ALA A 11 -10.94 11.51 10.98
N ASP A 12 -10.62 12.29 9.94
CA ASP A 12 -11.54 12.76 8.90
C ASP A 12 -10.94 12.52 7.50
N LEU A 13 -11.73 11.93 6.61
CA LEU A 13 -11.38 11.72 5.20
C LEU A 13 -11.47 13.02 4.38
N GLY A 14 -12.15 14.05 4.88
CA GLY A 14 -12.22 15.37 4.26
C GLY A 14 -10.84 16.02 4.07
N SER A 15 -9.88 15.71 4.95
CA SER A 15 -8.47 16.10 4.82
C SER A 15 -7.78 15.50 3.58
N LEU A 16 -8.25 14.35 3.10
CA LEU A 16 -7.83 13.69 1.85
C LEU A 16 -8.71 14.10 0.65
N GLY A 17 -9.59 15.10 0.80
CA GLY A 17 -10.52 15.50 -0.25
C GLY A 17 -11.67 14.51 -0.50
N ILE A 18 -11.75 13.41 0.25
CA ILE A 18 -12.81 12.40 0.13
C ILE A 18 -14.01 12.87 0.96
N ARG A 19 -15.17 13.00 0.32
CA ARG A 19 -16.40 13.50 0.94
C ARG A 19 -17.58 12.65 0.51
N ARG A 20 -18.65 12.64 1.31
CA ARG A 20 -19.95 12.04 0.93
C ARG A 20 -19.84 10.59 0.43
N VAL A 21 -18.97 9.79 1.03
CA VAL A 21 -18.98 8.33 0.84
C VAL A 21 -20.30 7.77 1.40
N LYS A 22 -20.74 6.62 0.89
CA LYS A 22 -21.95 5.95 1.38
C LYS A 22 -21.72 5.39 2.78
N ASN A 23 -20.63 4.64 2.96
CA ASN A 23 -20.16 4.14 4.25
C ASN A 23 -18.63 4.23 4.29
N ALA A 24 -18.08 4.53 5.47
CA ALA A 24 -16.64 4.52 5.73
C ALA A 24 -16.36 3.48 6.81
N TYR A 25 -15.81 2.33 6.43
CA TYR A 25 -15.52 1.22 7.34
C TYR A 25 -14.08 1.29 7.84
N TRP A 26 -13.89 1.54 9.13
CA TRP A 26 -12.56 1.75 9.70
C TRP A 26 -12.01 0.51 10.38
N ASN A 27 -10.79 0.11 9.99
CA ASN A 27 -9.98 -0.92 10.65
C ASN A 27 -10.70 -2.25 10.91
N LEU A 28 -11.63 -2.64 10.04
CA LEU A 28 -12.41 -3.87 10.16
C LEU A 28 -11.52 -5.11 10.41
N SER A 29 -12.05 -6.10 11.13
CA SER A 29 -11.33 -7.36 11.31
C SER A 29 -11.16 -8.12 9.99
N PRO A 30 -10.17 -9.03 9.88
CA PRO A 30 -10.01 -9.89 8.72
C PRO A 30 -11.26 -10.67 8.35
N GLU A 31 -11.99 -11.17 9.35
CA GLU A 31 -13.23 -11.93 9.18
C GLU A 31 -14.32 -11.04 8.57
N ALA A 32 -14.46 -9.82 9.07
CA ALA A 32 -15.43 -8.85 8.54
C ALA A 32 -15.09 -8.44 7.09
N LEU A 33 -13.82 -8.25 6.76
CA LEU A 33 -13.38 -7.94 5.40
C LEU A 33 -13.59 -9.11 4.43
N MET A 34 -13.35 -10.33 4.90
CA MET A 34 -13.63 -11.54 4.14
C MET A 34 -15.13 -11.69 3.90
N GLU A 35 -15.96 -11.49 4.92
CA GLU A 35 -17.42 -11.51 4.81
C GLU A 35 -17.93 -10.44 3.82
N GLU A 36 -17.40 -9.21 3.89
CA GLU A 36 -17.73 -8.16 2.93
C GLU A 36 -17.32 -8.52 1.50
N THR A 37 -16.17 -9.17 1.32
CA THR A 37 -15.71 -9.62 -0.01
C THR A 37 -16.65 -10.67 -0.58
N LEU A 38 -17.05 -11.66 0.22
CA LEU A 38 -17.97 -12.72 -0.19
C LEU A 38 -19.38 -12.18 -0.48
N LYS A 39 -19.91 -11.30 0.38
CA LYS A 39 -21.22 -10.66 0.19
C LYS A 39 -21.31 -9.83 -1.09
N ARG A 40 -20.18 -9.28 -1.54
CA ARG A 40 -20.08 -8.48 -2.77
C ARG A 40 -19.76 -9.31 -4.00
N GLU A 41 -19.66 -10.63 -3.85
CA GLU A 41 -19.28 -11.57 -4.93
C GLU A 41 -17.91 -11.24 -5.53
N GLN A 42 -16.99 -10.72 -4.70
CA GLN A 42 -15.64 -10.28 -5.11
C GLN A 42 -14.55 -11.31 -4.81
N GLY A 43 -14.95 -12.51 -4.41
CA GLY A 43 -14.05 -13.61 -4.10
C GLY A 43 -14.81 -14.84 -3.65
N VAL A 44 -14.08 -15.94 -3.48
CA VAL A 44 -14.60 -17.23 -3.02
C VAL A 44 -13.68 -17.81 -1.96
N LEU A 45 -14.19 -18.72 -1.14
CA LEU A 45 -13.35 -19.48 -0.23
C LEU A 45 -12.78 -20.71 -0.93
N ALA A 46 -11.46 -20.87 -0.86
CA ALA A 46 -10.80 -22.12 -1.20
C ALA A 46 -11.12 -23.20 -0.14
N HIS A 47 -10.84 -24.46 -0.46
CA HIS A 47 -11.05 -25.59 0.46
C HIS A 47 -10.40 -25.39 1.85
N CYS A 48 -9.27 -24.68 1.92
CA CYS A 48 -8.57 -24.40 3.18
C CYS A 48 -9.14 -23.20 3.96
N GLY A 49 -10.22 -22.57 3.49
CA GLY A 49 -10.80 -21.36 4.09
C GLY A 49 -10.08 -20.06 3.70
N ALA A 50 -9.05 -20.12 2.86
CA ALA A 50 -8.40 -18.93 2.32
C ALA A 50 -9.32 -18.22 1.31
N LEU A 51 -9.37 -16.89 1.39
CA LEU A 51 -10.08 -16.06 0.42
C LEU A 51 -9.27 -16.00 -0.89
N ALA A 52 -9.86 -16.49 -1.98
CA ALA A 52 -9.36 -16.33 -3.33
C ALA A 52 -10.13 -15.20 -4.02
N ILE A 53 -9.40 -14.29 -4.68
CA ILE A 53 -9.94 -13.15 -5.40
C ILE A 53 -9.41 -13.11 -6.83
N GLU A 54 -10.10 -12.39 -7.70
CA GLU A 54 -9.61 -12.04 -9.03
C GLU A 54 -9.22 -10.56 -9.06
N THR A 55 -8.04 -10.26 -9.59
CA THR A 55 -7.48 -8.89 -9.65
C THR A 55 -7.83 -8.17 -10.95
N GLY A 56 -8.68 -8.78 -11.78
CA GLY A 56 -9.09 -8.26 -13.09
C GLY A 56 -8.01 -8.43 -14.15
N GLU A 57 -7.90 -7.46 -15.05
CA GLU A 57 -6.96 -7.46 -16.19
C GLU A 57 -5.49 -7.62 -15.77
N PHE A 58 -5.12 -7.05 -14.62
CA PHE A 58 -3.74 -6.97 -14.17
C PHE A 58 -3.47 -8.01 -13.08
N THR A 59 -2.83 -9.12 -13.46
CA THR A 59 -2.44 -10.21 -12.54
C THR A 59 -1.03 -10.05 -11.96
N GLY A 60 -0.36 -8.95 -12.29
CA GLY A 60 1.00 -8.63 -11.88
C GLY A 60 1.24 -7.13 -11.85
N ARG A 61 2.46 -6.73 -11.48
CA ARG A 61 2.86 -5.31 -11.53
C ARG A 61 2.76 -4.78 -12.95
N SER A 62 2.50 -3.47 -13.04
CA SER A 62 2.56 -2.72 -14.29
C SER A 62 3.68 -1.68 -14.25
N PRO A 63 4.97 -2.06 -14.37
CA PRO A 63 6.09 -1.13 -14.19
C PRO A 63 6.05 0.09 -15.11
N MET A 64 5.43 -0.06 -16.28
CA MET A 64 5.30 1.02 -17.25
C MET A 64 4.24 2.07 -16.89
N ASP A 65 3.36 1.76 -15.93
CA ASP A 65 2.26 2.61 -15.46
C ASP A 65 2.49 3.11 -14.02
N ARG A 66 3.71 2.93 -13.51
CA ARG A 66 4.18 3.50 -12.26
C ARG A 66 4.88 4.83 -12.51
N PHE A 67 4.42 5.88 -11.83
CA PHE A 67 4.96 7.23 -11.96
C PHE A 67 5.34 7.82 -10.60
N ILE A 68 6.25 8.79 -10.63
CA ILE A 68 6.63 9.60 -9.49
C ILE A 68 6.45 11.06 -9.89
N VAL A 69 5.77 11.84 -9.05
CA VAL A 69 5.59 13.27 -9.29
C VAL A 69 6.96 13.94 -9.31
N LYS A 70 7.25 14.64 -10.40
CA LYS A 70 8.49 15.42 -10.57
C LYS A 70 8.22 16.87 -10.18
N ASP A 71 8.55 17.21 -8.94
CA ASP A 71 8.47 18.56 -8.38
C ASP A 71 9.83 18.99 -7.82
N GLU A 72 9.89 20.14 -7.16
CA GLU A 72 11.14 20.67 -6.59
C GLU A 72 11.81 19.70 -5.58
N ASN A 73 11.03 18.88 -4.87
CA ASN A 73 11.54 17.95 -3.87
C ASN A 73 12.17 16.70 -4.50
N THR A 74 11.67 16.26 -5.66
CA THR A 74 12.11 15.03 -6.32
C THR A 74 13.01 15.25 -7.54
N ALA A 75 12.92 16.43 -8.19
CA ALA A 75 13.55 16.69 -9.48
C ALA A 75 15.07 16.41 -9.49
N GLY A 76 15.78 16.73 -8.41
CA GLY A 76 17.22 16.55 -8.28
C GLY A 76 17.67 15.30 -7.52
N SER A 77 16.76 14.52 -6.92
CA SER A 77 17.12 13.40 -6.03
C SER A 77 16.53 12.05 -6.42
N VAL A 78 15.58 12.01 -7.35
CA VAL A 78 15.10 10.75 -7.94
C VAL A 78 15.96 10.41 -9.15
N ASP A 79 16.38 9.15 -9.25
CA ASP A 79 17.05 8.60 -10.43
C ASP A 79 16.04 8.38 -11.57
N TRP A 80 15.81 9.42 -12.38
CA TRP A 80 14.81 9.43 -13.45
C TRP A 80 15.21 8.53 -14.61
N GLY A 81 14.27 7.72 -15.12
CA GLY A 81 14.54 6.82 -16.22
C GLY A 81 13.37 5.91 -16.57
N PRO A 82 13.62 4.76 -17.24
CA PRO A 82 12.55 3.84 -17.62
C PRO A 82 11.85 3.21 -16.40
N ILE A 83 12.52 3.15 -15.23
CA ILE A 83 11.96 2.61 -13.99
C ILE A 83 11.19 3.68 -13.21
N ASN A 84 11.80 4.85 -13.00
CA ASN A 84 11.19 5.98 -12.29
C ASN A 84 10.72 7.01 -13.31
N LYS A 85 9.47 6.86 -13.76
CA LYS A 85 8.89 7.74 -14.78
C LYS A 85 8.36 9.02 -14.12
N PRO A 86 8.71 10.20 -14.63
CA PRO A 86 8.16 11.44 -14.13
C PRO A 86 6.70 11.59 -14.55
N ILE A 87 5.89 12.21 -13.69
CA ILE A 87 4.60 12.79 -14.05
C ILE A 87 4.55 14.22 -13.51
N ASP A 88 3.93 15.12 -14.28
CA ASP A 88 3.80 16.52 -13.86
C ASP A 88 2.85 16.64 -12.65
N PRO A 89 3.16 17.51 -11.67
CA PRO A 89 2.28 17.76 -10.52
C PRO A 89 0.82 18.09 -10.90
N GLN A 90 0.58 18.73 -12.06
CA GLN A 90 -0.77 19.07 -12.51
C GLN A 90 -1.61 17.82 -12.81
N TYR A 91 -1.02 16.81 -13.46
CA TYR A 91 -1.71 15.56 -13.79
C TYR A 91 -1.98 14.73 -12.54
N PHE A 92 -1.03 14.69 -11.59
CA PHE A 92 -1.30 14.09 -10.29
C PHE A 92 -2.47 14.79 -9.60
N GLN A 93 -2.51 16.13 -9.58
CA GLN A 93 -3.57 16.87 -8.92
C GLN A 93 -4.94 16.60 -9.55
N GLN A 94 -5.01 16.53 -10.87
CA GLN A 94 -6.21 16.20 -11.63
C GLN A 94 -6.69 14.78 -11.32
N LEU A 95 -5.81 13.78 -11.43
CA LEU A 95 -6.13 12.39 -11.10
C LEU A 95 -6.53 12.23 -9.65
N TYR A 96 -5.84 12.88 -8.72
CA TYR A 96 -6.19 12.87 -7.30
C TYR A 96 -7.62 13.35 -7.09
N GLN A 97 -8.01 14.48 -7.69
CA GLN A 97 -9.38 15.01 -7.60
C GLN A 97 -10.42 14.05 -8.19
N LYS A 98 -10.11 13.43 -9.34
CA LYS A 98 -10.97 12.43 -9.99
C LYS A 98 -11.14 11.19 -9.09
N VAL A 99 -10.06 10.65 -8.53
CA VAL A 99 -10.07 9.51 -7.61
C VAL A 99 -10.85 9.83 -6.32
N THR A 100 -10.63 11.00 -5.71
CA THR A 100 -11.38 11.39 -4.50
C THR A 100 -12.87 11.60 -4.80
N SER A 101 -13.20 12.08 -6.00
CA SER A 101 -14.59 12.22 -6.44
C SER A 101 -15.24 10.88 -6.77
N TYR A 102 -14.46 9.93 -7.29
CA TYR A 102 -14.92 8.57 -7.59
C TYR A 102 -15.42 7.83 -6.34
N PHE A 103 -14.84 8.11 -5.15
CA PHE A 103 -15.32 7.54 -3.89
C PHE A 103 -16.67 8.10 -3.40
N GLN A 104 -17.17 9.20 -3.98
CA GLN A 104 -18.47 9.75 -3.57
C GLN A 104 -19.60 8.74 -3.83
N GLY A 105 -20.46 8.54 -2.83
CA GLY A 105 -21.55 7.57 -2.90
C GLY A 105 -21.13 6.09 -2.88
N LYS A 106 -19.84 5.78 -2.72
CA LYS A 106 -19.33 4.41 -2.57
C LYS A 106 -19.07 4.06 -1.12
N ASP A 107 -19.07 2.76 -0.85
CA ASP A 107 -18.47 2.25 0.36
C ASP A 107 -16.94 2.32 0.24
N VAL A 108 -16.26 2.69 1.33
CA VAL A 108 -14.80 2.70 1.39
C VAL A 108 -14.30 1.97 2.63
N PHE A 109 -13.15 1.34 2.52
CA PHE A 109 -12.51 0.55 3.57
C PHE A 109 -11.19 1.19 3.96
N ILE A 110 -11.07 1.61 5.22
CA ILE A 110 -9.92 2.35 5.73
C ILE A 110 -9.08 1.44 6.61
N ARG A 111 -7.76 1.43 6.40
CA ARG A 111 -6.79 0.73 7.24
C ARG A 111 -5.71 1.70 7.67
N ASP A 112 -5.54 1.81 8.97
CA ASP A 112 -4.37 2.40 9.60
C ASP A 112 -3.38 1.28 9.94
N ALA A 113 -2.13 1.41 9.51
CA ALA A 113 -1.07 0.41 9.64
C ALA A 113 0.31 1.07 9.78
N TYR A 114 1.32 0.29 10.18
CA TYR A 114 2.71 0.75 10.18
C TYR A 114 3.55 0.05 9.12
N ALA A 115 4.52 0.78 8.58
CA ALA A 115 5.72 0.20 8.00
C ALA A 115 6.92 0.49 8.92
N CYS A 116 7.95 -0.36 8.82
CA CYS A 116 9.12 -0.40 9.70
C CYS A 116 8.77 -0.84 11.14
N ALA A 117 9.39 -1.93 11.59
CA ALA A 117 9.13 -2.50 12.91
C ALA A 117 9.78 -1.73 14.06
N ASP A 118 10.92 -1.09 13.81
CA ASP A 118 11.60 -0.23 14.79
C ASP A 118 10.84 1.10 14.94
N GLU A 119 10.51 1.45 16.19
CA GLU A 119 9.77 2.66 16.55
C GLU A 119 10.42 3.95 16.08
N ASN A 120 11.76 4.00 15.99
CA ASN A 120 12.49 5.19 15.55
C ASN A 120 12.31 5.48 14.05
N TYR A 121 11.94 4.46 13.28
CA TYR A 121 11.78 4.52 11.82
C TYR A 121 10.35 4.21 11.38
N ARG A 122 9.44 3.96 12.33
CA ARG A 122 8.05 3.64 12.09
C ARG A 122 7.40 4.71 11.21
N MET A 123 6.66 4.26 10.21
CA MET A 123 5.90 5.10 9.28
C MET A 123 4.42 4.77 9.38
N ASN A 124 3.60 5.75 9.72
CA ASN A 124 2.15 5.60 9.82
C ASN A 124 1.51 5.68 8.44
N ILE A 125 0.80 4.64 8.03
CA ILE A 125 0.17 4.52 6.71
C ILE A 125 -1.34 4.45 6.88
N ARG A 126 -2.07 5.28 6.13
CA ARG A 126 -3.52 5.17 5.96
C ARG A 126 -3.85 4.74 4.54
N LEU A 127 -4.38 3.53 4.38
CA LEU A 127 -4.98 3.07 3.14
C LEU A 127 -6.48 3.40 3.15
N VAL A 128 -6.97 4.03 2.08
CA VAL A 128 -8.40 4.10 1.74
C VAL A 128 -8.60 3.30 0.45
N SER A 129 -9.37 2.21 0.53
CA SER A 129 -9.61 1.33 -0.61
C SER A 129 -11.07 1.22 -0.99
N GLU A 130 -11.33 1.07 -2.29
CA GLU A 130 -12.65 0.78 -2.83
C GLU A 130 -13.15 -0.61 -2.39
N PHE A 131 -12.25 -1.60 -2.38
CA PHE A 131 -12.62 -2.99 -2.11
C PHE A 131 -12.09 -3.50 -0.76
N PRO A 132 -12.85 -4.38 -0.09
CA PRO A 132 -12.48 -4.95 1.20
C PRO A 132 -11.24 -5.84 1.12
N TRP A 133 -11.06 -6.59 0.03
CA TRP A 133 -9.88 -7.45 -0.15
C TRP A 133 -8.57 -6.65 -0.30
N SER A 134 -8.60 -5.44 -0.86
CA SER A 134 -7.43 -4.55 -0.89
C SER A 134 -7.03 -4.11 0.52
N ASN A 135 -8.03 -3.89 1.39
CA ASN A 135 -7.81 -3.57 2.79
C ASN A 135 -7.26 -4.78 3.57
N LEU A 136 -7.80 -5.98 3.31
CA LEU A 136 -7.32 -7.22 3.91
C LEU A 136 -5.88 -7.52 3.50
N PHE A 137 -5.51 -7.24 2.25
CA PHE A 137 -4.13 -7.33 1.81
C PHE A 137 -3.21 -6.42 2.63
N ALA A 138 -3.60 -5.16 2.85
CA ALA A 138 -2.82 -4.25 3.69
C ALA A 138 -2.71 -4.72 5.15
N TYR A 139 -3.78 -5.30 5.71
CA TYR A 139 -3.75 -5.92 7.05
C TYR A 139 -2.71 -7.06 7.14
N ASN A 140 -2.56 -7.85 6.07
CA ASN A 140 -1.61 -8.96 6.03
C ASN A 140 -0.16 -8.51 5.80
N MET A 141 0.04 -7.45 5.01
CA MET A 141 1.38 -7.03 4.58
C MET A 141 2.05 -6.02 5.51
N PHE A 142 1.28 -5.19 6.19
CA PHE A 142 1.80 -4.14 7.08
C PHE A 142 1.61 -4.50 8.56
N LEU A 143 2.33 -3.79 9.42
CA LEU A 143 2.24 -4.00 10.87
C LEU A 143 0.94 -3.40 11.41
N ARG A 144 0.38 -4.07 12.42
CA ARG A 144 -0.95 -3.81 12.97
C ARG A 144 -0.84 -2.99 14.25
N PRO A 145 -1.34 -1.74 14.28
CA PRO A 145 -1.42 -0.97 15.50
C PRO A 145 -2.38 -1.62 16.50
N GLY A 146 -2.08 -1.50 17.79
CA GLY A 146 -3.01 -1.85 18.87
C GLY A 146 -4.19 -0.88 18.94
N GLU A 147 -5.24 -1.25 19.68
CA GLU A 147 -6.46 -0.44 19.76
C GLU A 147 -6.20 0.97 20.31
N GLU A 148 -5.39 1.11 21.36
CA GLU A 148 -5.03 2.41 21.94
C GLU A 148 -4.23 3.29 20.96
N GLU A 149 -3.38 2.67 20.15
CA GLU A 149 -2.62 3.37 19.11
C GLU A 149 -3.56 3.87 17.99
N LEU A 150 -4.58 3.08 17.63
CA LEU A 150 -5.58 3.46 16.62
C LEU A 150 -6.40 4.69 17.05
N LEU A 151 -6.68 4.85 18.34
CA LEU A 151 -7.39 6.03 18.87
C LEU A 151 -6.60 7.33 18.70
N ASN A 152 -5.28 7.26 18.58
CA ASN A 152 -4.39 8.41 18.44
C ASN A 152 -3.66 8.44 17.09
N PHE A 153 -4.07 7.59 16.15
CA PHE A 153 -3.36 7.39 14.90
C PHE A 153 -3.40 8.63 14.01
N THR A 154 -2.23 9.04 13.51
CA THR A 154 -2.06 10.12 12.54
C THR A 154 -1.18 9.61 11.40
N PRO A 155 -1.66 9.55 10.15
CA PRO A 155 -0.89 9.02 9.05
C PRO A 155 0.22 9.97 8.61
N ASP A 156 1.41 9.44 8.36
CA ASP A 156 2.48 10.11 7.64
C ASP A 156 2.25 10.03 6.14
N TRP A 157 1.74 8.89 5.67
CA TRP A 157 1.48 8.58 4.28
C TRP A 157 0.04 8.10 4.08
N SER A 158 -0.56 8.49 2.95
CA SER A 158 -1.90 8.04 2.57
C SER A 158 -1.88 7.35 1.21
N ILE A 159 -2.60 6.24 1.08
CA ILE A 159 -2.77 5.48 -0.16
C ILE A 159 -4.24 5.52 -0.52
N LEU A 160 -4.58 5.97 -1.73
CA LEU A 160 -5.92 5.87 -2.30
C LEU A 160 -5.91 4.76 -3.36
N CYS A 161 -6.61 3.67 -3.08
CA CYS A 161 -6.67 2.51 -3.97
C CYS A 161 -8.09 2.35 -4.53
N ALA A 162 -8.27 2.71 -5.80
CA ALA A 162 -9.55 2.67 -6.51
C ALA A 162 -9.42 1.83 -7.81
N PRO A 163 -9.32 0.50 -7.73
CA PRO A 163 -9.15 -0.35 -8.91
C PRO A 163 -10.20 -0.14 -10.00
N GLY A 164 -11.44 0.23 -9.66
CA GLY A 164 -12.51 0.48 -10.63
C GLY A 164 -12.48 1.88 -11.26
N PHE A 165 -11.55 2.76 -10.86
CA PHE A 165 -11.35 4.05 -11.51
C PHE A 165 -10.34 3.95 -12.66
N HIS A 166 -10.76 4.34 -13.86
CA HIS A 166 -9.93 4.28 -15.08
C HIS A 166 -9.53 5.71 -15.51
N ALA A 167 -8.24 5.95 -15.70
CA ALA A 167 -7.72 7.21 -16.22
C ALA A 167 -8.01 7.36 -17.72
N GLY A 168 -8.21 8.61 -18.18
CA GLY A 168 -8.21 8.95 -19.59
C GLY A 168 -6.77 9.26 -20.04
N SER A 169 -6.07 8.27 -20.60
CA SER A 169 -4.60 8.27 -20.79
C SER A 169 -3.98 9.63 -21.16
N GLU A 170 -4.32 10.17 -22.34
CA GLU A 170 -3.73 11.44 -22.81
C GLU A 170 -4.16 12.64 -21.95
N GLU A 171 -5.41 12.66 -21.49
CA GLU A 171 -5.97 13.76 -20.69
C GLU A 171 -5.40 13.80 -19.27
N ASP A 172 -5.01 12.64 -18.74
CA ASP A 172 -4.54 12.44 -17.36
C ASP A 172 -3.03 12.23 -17.26
N GLY A 173 -2.30 12.33 -18.38
CA GLY A 173 -0.85 12.17 -18.42
C GLY A 173 -0.36 10.76 -18.11
N THR A 174 -1.20 9.74 -18.29
CA THR A 174 -0.87 8.32 -18.10
C THR A 174 -0.70 7.60 -19.43
N ARG A 175 -0.01 6.46 -19.41
CA ARG A 175 0.22 5.66 -20.62
C ARG A 175 -1.05 4.91 -21.06
N GLN A 176 -1.80 4.39 -20.10
CA GLN A 176 -3.06 3.70 -20.31
C GLN A 176 -3.99 3.94 -19.11
N HIS A 177 -5.11 3.21 -19.03
CA HIS A 177 -6.18 3.47 -18.07
C HIS A 177 -5.82 3.15 -16.60
N ASN A 178 -4.82 2.30 -16.35
CA ASN A 178 -4.30 2.03 -15.01
C ASN A 178 -3.09 2.92 -14.69
N PHE A 179 -2.89 3.17 -13.40
CA PHE A 179 -1.78 3.96 -12.89
C PHE A 179 -1.46 3.63 -11.43
N ALA A 180 -0.20 3.81 -11.06
CA ALA A 180 0.25 3.88 -9.67
C ALA A 180 1.20 5.07 -9.53
N ILE A 181 0.77 6.13 -8.83
CA ILE A 181 1.52 7.40 -8.78
C ILE A 181 1.91 7.72 -7.35
N ILE A 182 3.19 8.01 -7.12
CA ILE A 182 3.75 8.42 -5.83
C ILE A 182 4.04 9.92 -5.85
N ASN A 183 3.53 10.65 -4.86
CA ASN A 183 3.84 12.06 -4.62
C ASN A 183 4.53 12.20 -3.25
N PHE A 184 5.84 12.43 -3.27
CA PHE A 184 6.65 12.56 -2.05
C PHE A 184 6.39 13.85 -1.28
N THR A 185 6.10 14.95 -1.97
CA THR A 185 5.80 16.25 -1.32
C THR A 185 4.48 16.22 -0.57
N LYS A 186 3.47 15.57 -1.14
CA LYS A 186 2.16 15.40 -0.50
C LYS A 186 2.08 14.16 0.39
N LYS A 187 3.09 13.29 0.38
CA LYS A 187 3.12 11.97 1.04
C LYS A 187 1.89 11.12 0.71
N GLN A 188 1.61 11.02 -0.59
CA GLN A 188 0.41 10.38 -1.12
C GLN A 188 0.75 9.38 -2.22
N ILE A 189 0.01 8.28 -2.26
CA ILE A 189 0.00 7.31 -3.35
C ILE A 189 -1.42 7.20 -3.88
N ILE A 190 -1.60 7.23 -5.21
CA ILE A 190 -2.88 6.94 -5.86
C ILE A 190 -2.72 5.74 -6.81
N ILE A 191 -3.65 4.80 -6.74
CA ILE A 191 -3.69 3.58 -7.54
C ILE A 191 -5.08 3.47 -8.17
N GLY A 192 -5.13 3.33 -9.50
CA GLY A 192 -6.38 3.19 -10.26
C GLY A 192 -6.24 2.23 -11.43
N GLY A 193 -7.36 1.67 -11.87
CA GLY A 193 -7.48 0.80 -13.05
C GLY A 193 -6.87 -0.58 -12.89
N THR A 194 -6.23 -0.88 -11.76
CA THR A 194 -5.61 -2.18 -11.47
C THR A 194 -6.08 -2.73 -10.13
N GLY A 195 -6.50 -3.99 -10.13
CA GLY A 195 -6.79 -4.73 -8.91
C GLY A 195 -5.57 -5.43 -8.30
N TYR A 196 -4.40 -5.32 -8.91
CA TYR A 196 -3.20 -5.98 -8.40
C TYR A 196 -2.73 -5.36 -7.08
N THR A 197 -2.94 -6.09 -5.98
CA THR A 197 -2.65 -5.62 -4.62
C THR A 197 -1.17 -5.30 -4.37
N GLY A 198 -0.26 -5.92 -5.14
CA GLY A 198 1.18 -5.70 -4.99
C GLY A 198 1.61 -4.24 -5.25
N GLU A 199 0.81 -3.43 -5.94
CA GLU A 199 1.07 -1.99 -6.09
C GLU A 199 0.99 -1.24 -4.75
N ILE A 200 0.15 -1.71 -3.80
CA ILE A 200 0.08 -1.14 -2.44
C ILE A 200 1.39 -1.39 -1.69
N LYS A 201 1.84 -2.67 -1.66
CA LYS A 201 3.09 -3.09 -0.98
C LYS A 201 4.30 -2.38 -1.58
N LYS A 202 4.49 -2.52 -2.90
CA LYS A 202 5.66 -1.97 -3.59
C LYS A 202 5.62 -0.44 -3.71
N GLY A 203 4.44 0.18 -3.64
CA GLY A 203 4.30 1.63 -3.49
C GLY A 203 4.98 2.13 -2.20
N ILE A 204 4.62 1.56 -1.05
CA ILE A 204 5.24 1.90 0.23
C ILE A 204 6.72 1.51 0.28
N PHE A 205 7.09 0.34 -0.26
CA PHE A 205 8.50 -0.02 -0.31
C PHE A 205 9.33 0.97 -1.13
N SER A 206 8.78 1.49 -2.24
CA SER A 206 9.43 2.55 -3.02
C SER A 206 9.59 3.84 -2.23
N VAL A 207 8.60 4.17 -1.39
CA VAL A 207 8.69 5.30 -0.47
C VAL A 207 9.82 5.10 0.52
N LEU A 208 9.91 3.92 1.15
CA LEU A 208 10.97 3.59 2.11
C LEU A 208 12.37 3.62 1.48
N ASN A 209 12.52 3.12 0.26
CA ASN A 209 13.78 3.17 -0.49
C ASN A 209 14.28 4.59 -0.78
N TYR A 210 13.40 5.59 -0.70
CA TYR A 210 13.76 6.98 -0.85
C TYR A 210 13.92 7.68 0.51
N VAL A 211 12.94 7.54 1.40
CA VAL A 211 12.87 8.24 2.68
C VAL A 211 13.94 7.74 3.66
N LEU A 212 14.14 6.42 3.78
CA LEU A 212 15.11 5.88 4.74
C LEU A 212 16.55 6.32 4.43
N PRO A 213 17.07 6.18 3.19
CA PRO A 213 18.44 6.62 2.92
C PRO A 213 18.58 8.14 2.93
N LYS A 214 17.61 8.88 2.35
CA LYS A 214 17.71 10.33 2.17
C LYS A 214 17.52 11.10 3.47
N GLU A 215 16.55 10.70 4.29
CA GLU A 215 16.10 11.49 5.46
C GLU A 215 16.56 10.90 6.79
N ARG A 216 16.84 9.59 6.84
CA ARG A 216 17.09 8.87 8.10
C ARG A 216 18.47 8.20 8.16
N GLY A 217 19.23 8.20 7.06
CA GLY A 217 20.55 7.56 6.99
C GLY A 217 20.51 6.04 7.15
N VAL A 218 19.39 5.41 6.78
CA VAL A 218 19.16 3.96 6.90
C VAL A 218 19.14 3.29 5.52
N LEU A 219 19.83 2.16 5.38
CA LEU A 219 19.90 1.41 4.12
C LEU A 219 18.64 0.57 3.93
N ALA A 220 17.73 1.01 3.07
CA ALA A 220 16.63 0.16 2.63
C ALA A 220 17.14 -1.00 1.75
N MET A 221 16.65 -2.21 2.01
CA MET A 221 17.10 -3.44 1.37
C MET A 221 15.91 -4.28 0.88
N HIS A 222 16.03 -4.81 -0.34
CA HIS A 222 15.12 -5.82 -0.90
C HIS A 222 15.73 -7.20 -0.71
N CYS A 223 15.52 -7.77 0.46
CA CYS A 223 16.13 -9.01 0.92
C CYS A 223 15.19 -9.77 1.85
N SER A 224 15.44 -11.07 2.06
CA SER A 224 14.94 -11.76 3.25
C SER A 224 15.99 -11.73 4.35
N ALA A 225 15.58 -11.92 5.60
CA ALA A 225 16.48 -12.02 6.74
C ALA A 225 15.98 -13.00 7.79
N ASN A 226 16.90 -13.70 8.44
CA ASN A 226 16.64 -14.58 9.59
C ASN A 226 17.75 -14.45 10.64
N VAL A 227 17.48 -14.95 11.84
CA VAL A 227 18.41 -14.90 12.98
C VAL A 227 18.72 -16.30 13.48
N GLY A 228 19.97 -16.57 13.84
CA GLY A 228 20.39 -17.83 14.44
C GLY A 228 20.14 -17.86 15.94
N LYS A 229 20.33 -19.04 16.55
CA LYS A 229 20.15 -19.23 18.01
C LYS A 229 21.13 -18.39 18.84
N ASP A 230 22.30 -18.04 18.26
CA ASP A 230 23.32 -17.22 18.89
C ASP A 230 23.14 -15.71 18.59
N GLY A 231 22.05 -15.32 17.91
CA GLY A 231 21.75 -13.93 17.56
C GLY A 231 22.44 -13.44 16.28
N ASP A 232 23.11 -14.31 15.53
CA ASP A 232 23.72 -13.98 14.24
C ASP A 232 22.67 -13.77 13.16
N THR A 233 22.67 -12.60 12.53
CA THR A 233 21.71 -12.26 11.46
C THR A 233 22.27 -12.59 10.08
N ALA A 234 21.46 -13.24 9.24
CA ALA A 234 21.78 -13.46 7.83
C ALA A 234 20.80 -12.69 6.93
N ILE A 235 21.33 -12.11 5.86
CA ILE A 235 20.57 -11.32 4.87
C ILE A 235 20.75 -11.93 3.49
N PHE A 236 19.64 -12.13 2.76
CA PHE A 236 19.63 -12.80 1.47
C PHE A 236 19.08 -11.87 0.38
N PHE A 237 19.96 -11.38 -0.49
CA PHE A 237 19.57 -10.61 -1.66
C PHE A 237 19.26 -11.52 -2.86
N GLY A 238 18.32 -11.11 -3.69
CA GLY A 238 17.92 -11.88 -4.87
C GLY A 238 16.65 -11.34 -5.53
N LEU A 239 16.47 -11.67 -6.81
CA LEU A 239 15.24 -11.32 -7.54
C LEU A 239 14.08 -12.26 -7.17
N SER A 240 12.89 -12.00 -7.72
CA SER A 240 11.77 -12.93 -7.56
C SER A 240 12.12 -14.29 -8.19
N GLY A 241 11.84 -15.38 -7.48
CA GLY A 241 12.13 -16.75 -7.94
C GLY A 241 13.56 -17.24 -7.74
N THR A 242 14.48 -16.45 -7.16
CA THR A 242 15.88 -16.87 -6.96
C THR A 242 16.15 -17.55 -5.61
N GLY A 243 15.11 -18.01 -4.92
CA GLY A 243 15.22 -18.77 -3.67
C GLY A 243 15.30 -17.96 -2.37
N LYS A 244 15.20 -16.62 -2.38
CA LYS A 244 15.23 -15.79 -1.14
C LYS A 244 14.32 -16.32 -0.03
N THR A 245 13.04 -16.50 -0.33
CA THR A 245 12.02 -16.94 0.62
C THR A 245 12.26 -18.37 1.09
N THR A 246 12.66 -19.24 0.18
CA THR A 246 12.95 -20.65 0.48
C THR A 246 14.17 -20.80 1.39
N LEU A 247 15.24 -20.04 1.11
CA LEU A 247 16.49 -20.10 1.88
C LEU A 247 16.38 -19.39 3.23
N SER A 248 15.52 -18.38 3.37
CA SER A 248 15.33 -17.70 4.65
C SER A 248 14.41 -18.45 5.61
N ALA A 249 13.53 -19.32 5.10
CA ALA A 249 12.60 -20.13 5.88
C ALA A 249 13.25 -21.42 6.41
N ASP A 250 14.36 -21.26 7.15
CA ASP A 250 15.07 -22.34 7.79
C ASP A 250 14.43 -22.67 9.16
N PRO A 251 14.05 -23.94 9.44
CA PRO A 251 13.40 -24.30 10.71
C PRO A 251 14.27 -24.03 11.96
N ASP A 252 15.58 -23.96 11.82
CA ASP A 252 16.51 -23.68 12.92
C ASP A 252 16.80 -22.19 13.12
N ARG A 253 16.28 -21.31 12.24
CA ARG A 253 16.54 -19.86 12.25
C ARG A 253 15.23 -19.08 12.16
N PRO A 254 14.77 -18.43 13.25
CA PRO A 254 13.58 -17.58 13.21
C PRO A 254 13.65 -16.53 12.09
N LEU A 255 12.58 -16.48 11.28
CA LEU A 255 12.45 -15.52 10.19
C LEU A 255 12.19 -14.12 10.76
N ILE A 256 12.96 -13.14 10.29
CA ILE A 256 12.73 -11.71 10.59
C ILE A 256 11.73 -11.16 9.57
N GLY A 257 11.96 -11.42 8.28
CA GLY A 257 11.08 -11.04 7.19
C GLY A 257 11.55 -11.63 5.85
N ASP A 258 10.69 -11.65 4.85
CA ASP A 258 10.91 -12.37 3.59
C ASP A 258 11.30 -11.49 2.39
N ASP A 259 11.17 -10.16 2.48
CA ASP A 259 11.27 -9.32 1.28
C ASP A 259 11.83 -7.90 1.48
N GLU A 260 11.52 -7.21 2.59
CA GLU A 260 11.79 -5.76 2.74
C GLU A 260 12.33 -5.45 4.15
N HIS A 261 13.57 -4.94 4.23
CA HIS A 261 14.26 -4.59 5.48
C HIS A 261 14.93 -3.22 5.37
N GLY A 262 15.29 -2.63 6.52
CA GLY A 262 16.01 -1.37 6.66
C GLY A 262 17.05 -1.46 7.76
#